data_AF-H6R205-F1
#
_entry.id   AF-H6R205-F1
#
_cell.length_a   1.000
_cell.length_b   1.000
_cell.length_c   1.000
_cell.angle_alpha   90.00
_cell.angle_beta   90.00
_cell.angle_gamma   90.00
#
_symmetry.space_group_name_H-M   'P 1'
#
loop_
_entity.id
_entity.type
_entity.pdbx_description
1 polymer ?
#
loop_
_entity_poly.entity_id
_entity_poly.type
_entity_poly.pdbx_seq_one_letter_code
_entity_poly.pdbx_strand_id
1 'polypeptide(L)' 'MVFTVELDVGPLVGAMVIAQHVYEYGAAAVVVPGFEHADTVRHVVTDLAALITPMQVYPRGYRWPVVDLDDDRVLS' A
#
# COMPACT_ATOMS: atom_id res chain seq x y z
N MET A 1 11.62 -3.06 -16.09
CA MET A 1 10.69 -2.07 -16.69
C MET A 1 10.11 -1.25 -15.56
N VAL A 2 9.91 0.05 -15.73
CA VAL A 2 9.41 0.97 -14.69
C VAL A 2 8.20 1.72 -15.24
N PHE A 3 7.12 1.78 -14.47
CA PHE A 3 5.89 2.48 -14.82
C PHE A 3 5.59 3.53 -13.75
N THR A 4 5.19 4.73 -14.19
CA THR A 4 4.72 5.79 -13.29
C THR A 4 3.20 5.85 -13.41
N VAL A 5 2.50 5.73 -12.28
CA VAL A 5 1.05 5.84 -12.20
C VAL A 5 0.72 7.01 -11.28
N GLU A 6 -0.03 7.98 -11.78
CA GLU A 6 -0.60 9.08 -11.00
C GLU A 6 -2.08 8.77 -10.73
N LEU A 7 -2.51 8.93 -9.48
CA LEU A 7 -3.87 8.61 -9.04
C LEU A 7 -4.53 9.85 -8.47
N ASP A 8 -5.38 10.50 -9.27
CA ASP A 8 -6.30 11.56 -8.82
C ASP A 8 -7.73 11.00 -8.71
N VAL A 9 -7.87 9.93 -7.92
CA VAL A 9 -9.12 9.17 -7.78
C VAL A 9 -9.33 8.76 -6.33
N GLY A 10 -10.59 8.53 -5.96
CA GLY A 10 -10.92 8.00 -4.65
C GLY A 10 -10.24 6.63 -4.39
N PRO A 11 -10.00 6.27 -3.11
CA PRO A 11 -9.17 5.12 -2.72
C PRO A 11 -9.53 3.79 -3.38
N LEU A 12 -10.83 3.52 -3.55
CA LEU A 12 -11.32 2.28 -4.17
C LEU A 12 -10.89 2.15 -5.63
N VAL A 13 -11.00 3.25 -6.40
CA VAL A 13 -10.62 3.25 -7.82
C VAL A 13 -9.09 3.18 -7.94
N GLY A 14 -8.36 3.90 -7.09
CA GLY A 14 -6.90 3.82 -7.03
C GLY A 14 -6.40 2.40 -6.77
N ALA A 15 -7.00 1.71 -5.80
CA ALA A 15 -6.68 0.33 -5.50
C ALA A 15 -6.88 -0.62 -6.70
N MET A 16 -7.98 -0.46 -7.44
CA MET A 16 -8.26 -1.29 -8.63
C MET A 16 -7.25 -1.04 -9.75
N VAL A 17 -6.91 0.22 -10.03
CA VAL A 17 -5.93 0.57 -11.07
C VAL A 17 -4.55 0.01 -10.73
N ILE A 18 -4.13 0.10 -9.47
CA ILE A 18 -2.87 -0.49 -8.98
C ILE A 18 -2.91 -2.00 -9.14
N ALA A 19 -3.97 -2.65 -8.67
CA ALA A 19 -4.11 -4.11 -8.78
C ALA A 19 -4.02 -4.56 -10.24
N GLN A 20 -4.75 -3.88 -11.14
CA GLN A 20 -4.69 -4.16 -12.58
C GLN A 20 -3.26 -4.06 -13.11
N HIS A 21 -2.55 -2.97 -12.84
CA HIS A 21 -1.17 -2.79 -13.31
C HIS A 21 -0.22 -3.86 -12.75
N VAL A 22 -0.37 -4.23 -11.48
CA VAL A 22 0.46 -5.28 -10.87
C VAL A 22 0.22 -6.62 -11.57
N TYR A 23 -1.04 -6.97 -11.86
CA TYR A 23 -1.37 -8.21 -12.56
C TYR A 23 -0.92 -8.19 -14.03
N GLU A 24 -1.21 -7.11 -14.74
CA GLU A 24 -0.94 -6.98 -16.18
C GLU A 24 0.56 -7.06 -16.48
N TYR A 25 1.38 -6.43 -15.64
CA TYR A 25 2.84 -6.38 -15.86
C TYR A 25 3.63 -7.33 -14.96
N GLY A 26 2.96 -8.13 -14.13
CA GLY A 26 3.62 -9.02 -13.17
C GLY A 26 4.56 -8.28 -12.21
N ALA A 27 4.15 -7.10 -11.75
CA ALA A 27 5.03 -6.22 -10.99
C ALA A 27 5.44 -6.86 -9.65
N ALA A 28 6.76 -6.95 -9.41
CA ALA A 28 7.29 -7.50 -8.17
C ALA A 28 7.23 -6.50 -7.00
N ALA A 29 7.18 -5.20 -7.31
CA ALA A 29 7.17 -4.14 -6.31
C ALA A 29 6.44 -2.88 -6.81
N VAL A 30 5.91 -2.12 -5.87
CA VAL A 30 5.34 -0.77 -6.05
C VAL A 30 6.16 0.19 -5.20
N VAL A 31 6.70 1.24 -5.82
CA VAL A 31 7.50 2.27 -5.16
C VAL A 31 6.64 3.52 -5.01
N VAL A 32 6.56 4.05 -3.79
CA VAL A 32 5.82 5.29 -3.50
C VAL A 32 6.75 6.34 -2.88
N PRO A 33 6.48 7.65 -3.07
CA PRO A 33 7.30 8.72 -2.49
C PRO A 33 7.28 8.77 -0.96
N GLY A 34 6.17 8.32 -0.34
CA GLY A 34 5.99 8.31 1.10
C GLY A 34 4.86 7.37 1.50
N PHE A 35 4.79 7.03 2.78
CA PHE A 35 3.80 6.06 3.28
C PHE A 35 2.36 6.59 3.14
N GLU A 36 2.15 7.90 3.30
CA GLU A 36 0.88 8.59 3.13
C GLU A 36 0.26 8.39 1.73
N HIS A 37 1.08 8.16 0.71
CA HIS A 37 0.62 7.87 -0.66
C HIS A 37 0.12 6.43 -0.82
N ALA A 38 0.57 5.52 0.05
CA ALA A 38 0.14 4.12 0.04
C ALA A 38 -0.89 3.82 1.13
N ASP A 39 -1.14 4.71 2.08
CA ASP A 39 -1.87 4.39 3.31
C ASP A 39 -3.22 3.70 3.06
N THR A 40 -3.99 4.20 2.10
CA THR A 40 -5.31 3.68 1.75
C THR A 40 -5.30 2.41 0.90
N VAL A 41 -4.17 2.12 0.24
CA VAL A 41 -4.02 0.99 -0.70
C VAL A 41 -2.98 -0.04 -0.24
N ARG A 42 -2.34 0.18 0.92
CA ARG A 42 -1.19 -0.57 1.41
C ARG A 42 -1.44 -2.06 1.47
N HIS A 43 -2.64 -2.46 1.91
CA HIS A 43 -3.04 -3.86 2.01
C HIS A 43 -3.08 -4.52 0.63
N VAL A 44 -3.76 -3.88 -0.33
CA VAL A 44 -3.85 -4.35 -1.72
C VAL A 44 -2.47 -4.49 -2.34
N VAL A 45 -1.61 -3.47 -2.16
CA VAL A 45 -0.23 -3.55 -2.67
C VAL A 45 0.50 -4.73 -2.03
N THR A 46 0.52 -4.83 -0.70
CA THR A 46 1.28 -5.90 -0.02
C THR A 46 0.74 -7.30 -0.29
N ASP A 47 -0.54 -7.47 -0.63
CA ASP A 47 -1.07 -8.78 -1.03
C ASP A 47 -0.55 -9.23 -2.40
N LEU A 48 -0.31 -8.27 -3.31
CA LEU A 48 0.02 -8.53 -4.71
C LEU A 48 1.53 -8.42 -5.00
N ALA A 49 2.24 -7.50 -4.35
CA ALA A 49 3.63 -7.13 -4.60
C ALA A 49 4.32 -6.62 -3.32
N ALA A 50 5.62 -6.32 -3.39
CA ALA A 50 6.30 -5.60 -2.30
C ALA A 50 5.96 -4.10 -2.35
N LEU A 51 5.72 -3.46 -1.21
CA LEU A 51 5.59 -2.00 -1.11
C LEU A 51 6.94 -1.42 -0.66
N ILE A 52 7.47 -0.46 -1.43
CA ILE A 52 8.73 0.21 -1.14
C ILE A 52 8.45 1.69 -0.91
N THR A 53 8.81 2.18 0.28
CA THR A 53 8.90 3.61 0.59
C THR A 53 10.37 4.00 0.74
N PRO A 54 10.72 5.30 0.77
CA PRO A 54 12.10 5.70 1.05
C PRO A 54 12.60 5.26 2.42
N MET A 55 11.70 5.02 3.38
CA MET A 55 12.03 4.66 4.75
C MET A 55 12.13 3.14 4.95
N GLN A 56 11.27 2.36 4.28
CA GLN A 56 11.13 0.93 4.56
C GLN A 56 10.59 0.15 3.36
N VAL A 57 11.00 -1.12 3.26
CA VAL A 57 10.44 -2.12 2.35
C VAL A 57 9.50 -3.06 3.11
N TYR A 58 8.28 -3.23 2.61
CA TYR A 58 7.29 -4.18 3.09
C TYR A 58 7.16 -5.30 2.06
N PRO A 59 7.53 -6.55 2.40
CA PRO A 59 7.50 -7.65 1.44
C PRO A 59 6.07 -8.01 1.04
N ARG A 60 5.92 -8.71 -0.09
CA ARG A 60 4.66 -9.32 -0.46
C ARG A 60 4.20 -10.29 0.64
N GLY A 61 2.92 -10.23 1.00
CA GLY A 61 2.32 -10.96 2.10
C GLY A 61 2.52 -10.31 3.47
N TYR A 62 3.13 -9.12 3.55
CA TYR A 62 3.29 -8.41 4.81
C TYR A 62 1.95 -8.19 5.50
N ARG A 63 1.88 -8.54 6.79
CA ARG A 63 0.69 -8.37 7.62
C ARG A 63 0.85 -7.10 8.44
N TRP A 64 0.00 -6.12 8.13
CA TRP A 64 -0.03 -4.86 8.84
C TRP A 64 -0.53 -5.10 10.28
N PRO A 65 0.19 -4.61 11.30
CA PRO A 65 -0.30 -4.67 12.67
C PRO A 65 -1.60 -3.89 12.77
N VAL A 66 -2.63 -4.51 13.36
CA VAL A 66 -3.85 -3.81 13.72
C VAL A 66 -3.52 -3.01 14.97
N VAL A 67 -3.46 -1.69 14.85
CA VAL A 67 -3.38 -0.83 16.03
C VAL A 67 -4.80 -0.79 16.60
N ASP A 68 -5.00 -1.48 17.72
CA ASP A 68 -6.26 -1.45 18.44
C ASP A 68 -6.37 -0.09 19.14
N LEU A 69 -7.28 0.77 18.67
CA LEU A 69 -7.47 2.13 19.19
C LEU A 69 -8.27 2.17 20.50
N ASP A 70 -8.47 1.01 21.15
CA ASP A 70 -9.30 0.88 22.35
C ASP A 70 -8.55 1.08 23.69
N ASP A 71 -7.24 1.34 23.68
CA ASP A 71 -6.41 1.46 24.91
C ASP A 71 -6.28 2.90 25.46
N ASP A 72 -7.24 3.78 25.16
CA ASP A 72 -7.28 5.18 25.63
C ASP A 72 -8.36 5.44 26.71
N ARG A 73 -8.82 4.40 27.42
CA ARG A 73 -9.87 4.52 28.46
C ARG A 73 -9.47 4.09 29.88
N VAL A 74 -8.19 3.89 30.17
CA VAL A 74 -7.76 3.44 31.53
C VAL A 74 -6.95 4.48 32.30
N LEU A 75 -6.67 5.67 31.75
CA LEU A 75 -5.92 6.72 32.46
C LEU A 75 -6.56 8.12 32.31
N SER A 76 -7.69 8.34 32.98
CA SER A 76 -8.20 9.68 33.34
C SER A 76 -9.13 9.58 34.54
#